data_AF-A0AAX6BK53-F1
#
_entry.id   AF-A0AAX6BK53-F1
#
_cell.length_a   1.000
_cell.length_b   1.000
_cell.length_c   1.000
_cell.angle_alpha   90.00
_cell.angle_beta   90.00
_cell.angle_gamma   90.00
#
_symmetry.space_group_name_H-M   'P 1'
#
loop_
_entity.id
_entity.type
_entity.pdbx_description
1 polymer ?
#
loop_
_entity_poly.entity_id
_entity_poly.type
_entity_poly.pdbx_seq_one_letter_code
_entity_poly.pdbx_strand_id
1 'polypeptide(L)'
;MVIVDELYHNVVITLPQLKLIEFIMKLKEAKAQEIEDIKAKISKYEEKKRAEEAWYQSLSPFRKFFTGRPLSQHQAVEYMVYVKERFKKIDHLKAQMRELHEVLELIKAENEETSEITLSPAIVQEIKRLKSSGGVGI
;
A
#
# COMPACT_ATOMS: atom_id res chain seq x y z
N MET A 1 -11.27 12.97 -21.08
CA MET A 1 -9.86 12.75 -20.74
C MET A 1 -9.38 11.40 -21.26
N VAL A 2 -8.15 11.39 -21.77
CA VAL A 2 -7.49 10.24 -22.35
C VAL A 2 -6.39 9.81 -21.38
N ILE A 3 -6.48 8.60 -20.82
CA ILE A 3 -5.42 8.03 -19.99
C ILE A 3 -4.39 7.37 -20.89
N VAL A 4 -3.15 7.77 -20.74
CA VAL A 4 -2.00 7.29 -21.49
C VAL A 4 -1.04 6.57 -20.53
N ASP A 5 -0.55 5.40 -20.94
CA ASP A 5 0.48 4.67 -20.18
C ASP A 5 1.86 5.35 -20.37
N GLU A 6 2.53 5.68 -19.27
CA GLU A 6 3.87 6.30 -19.25
C GLU A 6 4.90 5.55 -20.12
N LEU A 7 4.84 4.21 -20.17
CA LEU A 7 5.86 3.42 -20.86
C LEU A 7 5.62 3.27 -22.36
N TYR A 8 4.36 3.24 -22.79
CA TYR A 8 4.01 2.87 -24.16
C TYR A 8 3.21 3.94 -24.90
N HIS A 9 2.87 5.05 -24.23
CA HIS A 9 2.04 6.12 -24.77
C HIS A 9 0.75 5.63 -25.46
N ASN A 10 0.25 4.47 -25.04
CA ASN A 10 -0.98 3.90 -25.58
C ASN A 10 -2.17 4.52 -24.85
N VAL A 11 -3.20 4.93 -25.60
CA VAL A 11 -4.49 5.33 -25.05
C VAL A 11 -5.16 4.09 -24.44
N VAL A 12 -5.20 4.01 -23.11
CA VAL A 12 -5.71 2.82 -22.42
C VAL A 12 -7.19 2.98 -22.06
N ILE A 13 -7.62 4.19 -21.66
CA ILE A 13 -9.00 4.42 -21.21
C ILE A 13 -9.44 5.85 -21.51
N THR A 14 -10.59 6.01 -22.17
CA THR A 14 -11.31 7.28 -22.26
C THR A 14 -12.41 7.30 -21.20
N LEU A 15 -12.42 8.32 -20.34
CA LEU A 15 -13.47 8.49 -19.34
C LEU A 15 -13.72 9.97 -18.99
N PRO A 16 -14.93 10.30 -18.50
CA PRO A 16 -15.25 11.64 -18.02
C PRO A 16 -14.36 12.02 -16.83
N GLN A 17 -13.93 13.28 -16.77
CA GLN A 17 -13.07 13.82 -15.72
C GLN A 17 -13.61 13.54 -14.31
N LEU A 18 -14.92 13.74 -14.10
CA LEU A 18 -15.59 13.46 -12.82
C LEU A 18 -15.44 12.00 -12.38
N LYS A 19 -15.60 11.05 -13.30
CA LYS A 19 -15.43 9.61 -13.00
C LYS A 19 -13.96 9.26 -12.72
N LEU A 20 -13.03 9.91 -13.41
CA LEU A 20 -11.60 9.74 -13.14
C LEU A 20 -11.24 10.19 -11.73
N ILE A 21 -11.69 11.38 -11.33
CA ILE A 21 -11.48 11.93 -9.99
C ILE A 21 -12.07 10.98 -8.93
N GLU A 22 -13.29 10.48 -9.15
CA GLU A 22 -13.94 9.53 -8.24
C GLU A 22 -13.11 8.24 -8.09
N PHE A 23 -12.62 7.66 -9.19
CA PHE A 23 -11.78 6.47 -9.14
C PHE A 23 -10.45 6.73 -8.43
N ILE A 24 -9.80 7.87 -8.69
CA ILE A 24 -8.55 8.22 -8.02
C ILE A 24 -8.79 8.39 -6.51
N MET A 25 -9.87 9.05 -6.10
CA MET A 25 -10.21 9.20 -4.69
C MET A 25 -10.44 7.84 -4.02
N LYS A 26 -11.20 6.94 -4.64
CA LYS A 26 -11.41 5.57 -4.15
C LYS A 26 -10.09 4.79 -4.02
N LEU A 27 -9.18 4.92 -4.99
CA LEU A 27 -7.86 4.28 -4.92
C LEU A 27 -7.02 4.85 -3.77
N LYS A 28 -7.03 6.16 -3.55
CA LYS A 28 -6.32 6.79 -2.43
C LYS A 28 -6.85 6.29 -1.09
N GLU A 29 -8.17 6.18 -0.94
CA GLU A 29 -8.80 5.67 0.28
C GLU A 29 -8.44 4.19 0.51
N ALA A 30 -8.53 3.35 -0.52
CA ALA A 30 -8.16 1.94 -0.43
C ALA A 30 -6.68 1.76 -0.02
N LYS A 31 -5.76 2.53 -0.62
CA LYS A 31 -4.33 2.49 -0.27
C LYS A 31 -4.07 3.01 1.14
N ALA A 32 -4.78 4.05 1.58
CA ALA A 32 -4.69 4.55 2.94
C ALA A 32 -5.13 3.51 3.97
N GLN A 33 -6.26 2.83 3.72
CA GLN A 33 -6.73 1.74 4.56
C GLN A 33 -5.72 0.58 4.60
N GLU A 34 -5.14 0.21 3.45
CA GLU A 34 -4.12 -0.83 3.40
C GLU A 34 -2.87 -0.47 4.23
N ILE A 35 -2.45 0.80 4.23
CA ILE A 35 -1.35 1.27 5.08
C ILE A 35 -1.69 1.09 6.57
N GLU A 36 -2.90 1.47 6.99
CA GLU A 36 -3.33 1.30 8.39
C GLU A 36 -3.40 -0.18 8.80
N ASP A 37 -3.90 -1.05 7.92
CA ASP A 37 -3.92 -2.49 8.16
C ASP A 37 -2.50 -3.07 8.34
N ILE A 38 -1.54 -2.60 7.54
CA ILE A 38 -0.14 -3.02 7.67
C ILE A 38 0.45 -2.52 8.99
N LYS A 39 0.20 -1.26 9.38
CA LYS A 39 0.66 -0.70 10.65
C LYS A 39 0.09 -1.47 11.84
N ALA A 40 -1.20 -1.80 11.82
CA ALA A 40 -1.84 -2.59 12.88
C ALA A 40 -1.18 -3.96 13.02
N LYS A 41 -0.84 -4.62 11.91
CA LYS A 41 -0.12 -5.90 11.89
C LYS A 41 1.31 -5.80 12.43
N ILE A 42 2.01 -4.69 12.19
CA ILE A 42 3.34 -4.41 12.77
C ILE A 42 3.20 -4.21 14.28
N SER A 43 2.29 -3.33 14.71
CA SER A 43 2.06 -3.03 16.14
C SER A 43 1.75 -4.30 16.94
N LYS A 44 0.87 -5.16 16.43
CA LYS A 44 0.53 -6.42 17.08
C LYS A 44 1.73 -7.37 17.20
N TYR A 45 2.61 -7.39 16.20
CA TYR A 45 3.83 -8.20 16.23
C TYR A 45 4.81 -7.67 17.29
N GLU A 46 5.02 -6.35 17.34
CA GLU A 46 5.93 -5.72 18.30
C GLU A 46 5.41 -5.85 19.73
N GLU A 47 4.10 -5.70 19.96
CA GLU A 47 3.47 -5.91 21.26
C GLU A 47 3.67 -7.35 21.74
N LYS A 48 3.46 -8.34 20.85
CA LYS A 48 3.71 -9.75 21.16
C LYS A 48 5.18 -9.99 21.51
N LYS A 49 6.13 -9.46 20.73
CA LYS A 49 7.57 -9.60 21.01
C LYS A 49 7.94 -8.97 22.35
N ARG A 50 7.42 -7.78 22.67
CA ARG A 50 7.66 -7.11 23.95
C ARG A 50 7.12 -7.91 25.13
N ALA A 51 5.93 -8.52 24.99
CA ALA A 51 5.36 -9.39 26.00
C ALA A 51 6.20 -10.67 26.20
N GLU A 52 6.69 -11.30 25.13
CA GLU A 52 7.60 -12.44 25.17
C GLU A 52 8.91 -12.09 25.88
N GLU A 53 9.49 -10.93 25.57
CA GLU A 53 10.72 -10.44 26.21
C GLU A 53 10.51 -10.11 27.69
N ALA A 54 9.42 -9.41 28.05
CA ALA A 54 9.10 -9.10 29.43
C ALA A 54 8.87 -10.37 30.26
N TRP A 55 8.13 -11.34 29.70
CA TRP A 55 7.94 -12.65 30.31
C TRP A 55 9.28 -13.36 30.53
N TYR A 56 10.13 -13.42 29.50
CA TYR A 56 11.45 -14.04 29.63
C TYR A 56 12.32 -13.34 30.68
N GLN A 57 12.32 -12.00 30.71
CA GLN A 57 13.09 -11.25 31.69
C GLN A 57 12.63 -11.51 33.12
N SER A 58 11.32 -11.72 33.33
CA SER A 58 10.74 -12.05 34.63
C SER A 58 11.10 -13.44 35.17
N LEU A 59 11.59 -14.35 34.31
CA LEU A 59 11.99 -15.69 34.72
C LEU A 59 13.28 -15.70 35.56
N SER A 60 13.33 -16.60 36.53
CA SER A 60 14.55 -16.87 37.31
C SER A 60 15.66 -17.47 36.43
N PRO A 61 16.95 -17.30 36.80
CA PRO A 61 18.08 -17.81 36.02
C PRO A 61 18.00 -19.32 35.72
N PHE A 62 17.52 -20.10 36.70
CA PHE A 62 17.30 -21.54 36.52
C PHE A 62 16.24 -21.82 35.45
N ARG A 63 15.10 -21.11 35.46
CA ARG A 63 14.06 -21.27 34.44
C ARG A 63 14.53 -20.80 33.06
N LYS A 64 15.34 -19.74 32.97
CA LYS A 64 15.94 -19.26 31.69
C LYS A 64 16.83 -20.31 31.02
N PHE A 65 17.52 -21.14 31.80
CA PHE A 65 18.37 -22.20 31.28
C PHE A 65 17.55 -23.33 30.62
N PHE A 66 16.39 -23.66 31.18
CA PHE A 66 15.52 -24.73 30.66
C PHE A 66 14.56 -24.30 29.55
N THR A 67 14.40 -23.00 29.27
CA THR A 67 13.44 -22.52 28.26
C THR A 67 13.95 -22.56 26.81
N GLY A 68 15.20 -22.97 26.55
CA GLY A 68 15.68 -23.31 25.20
C GLY A 68 15.42 -22.24 24.14
N ARG A 69 15.83 -20.99 24.41
CA ARG A 69 15.58 -19.83 23.53
C ARG A 69 16.06 -20.12 22.08
N PRO A 70 15.23 -19.88 21.05
CA PRO A 70 15.65 -20.05 19.67
C PRO A 70 16.80 -19.11 19.31
N LEU A 71 17.66 -19.56 18.38
CA LEU A 71 18.86 -18.85 17.94
C LEU A 71 18.53 -17.41 17.49
N SER A 72 19.39 -16.45 17.86
CA SER A 72 19.23 -15.02 17.55
C SER A 72 18.99 -14.72 16.07
N GLN A 73 19.51 -15.56 15.17
CA GLN A 73 19.36 -15.44 13.72
C GLN A 73 17.91 -15.61 13.26
N HIS A 74 17.15 -16.56 13.82
CA HIS A 74 15.73 -16.73 13.46
C HIS A 74 14.91 -15.50 13.85
N GLN A 75 15.21 -14.89 15.00
CA GLN A 75 14.53 -13.67 15.46
C GLN A 75 14.80 -12.47 14.54
N ALA A 76 16.02 -12.35 14.01
CA ALA A 76 16.36 -11.28 13.07
C ALA A 76 15.65 -11.45 11.71
N VAL A 77 15.55 -12.68 11.21
CA VAL A 77 14.81 -12.98 9.98
C VAL A 77 13.32 -12.71 10.14
N GLU A 78 12.73 -13.14 11.26
CA GLU A 78 11.32 -12.82 11.60
C GLU A 78 11.08 -11.32 11.60
N TYR A 79 11.94 -10.54 12.27
CA TYR A 79 11.79 -9.09 12.31
C TYR A 79 11.90 -8.45 10.92
N MET A 80 12.84 -8.92 10.10
CA MET A 80 13.00 -8.44 8.72
C MET A 80 11.71 -8.63 7.90
N VAL A 81 11.10 -9.81 7.95
CA VAL A 81 9.89 -10.12 7.18
C VAL A 81 8.65 -9.42 7.77
N TYR A 82 8.47 -9.49 9.09
CA TYR A 82 7.23 -9.00 9.72
C TYR A 82 7.19 -7.50 9.96
N VAL A 83 8.33 -6.81 9.89
CA VAL A 83 8.42 -5.37 10.12
C VAL A 83 9.05 -4.66 8.92
N LYS A 84 10.29 -4.99 8.56
CA LYS A 84 11.04 -4.23 7.54
C LYS A 84 10.40 -4.33 6.15
N GLU A 85 10.04 -5.53 5.70
CA GLU A 85 9.37 -5.71 4.40
C GLU A 85 7.99 -5.05 4.37
N ARG A 86 7.28 -5.06 5.50
CA ARG A 86 5.99 -4.38 5.63
C ARG A 86 6.12 -2.86 5.54
N PHE A 87 7.16 -2.28 6.14
CA PHE A 87 7.46 -0.86 5.96
C PHE A 87 7.81 -0.52 4.50
N LYS A 88 8.60 -1.36 3.81
CA LYS A 88 8.84 -1.17 2.38
C LYS A 88 7.54 -1.16 1.57
N LYS A 89 6.59 -2.02 1.91
CA LYS A 89 5.26 -2.03 1.29
C LYS A 89 4.49 -0.73 1.56
N ILE A 90 4.54 -0.21 2.79
CA ILE A 90 3.96 1.11 3.12
C ILE A 90 4.61 2.22 2.29
N ASP A 91 5.94 2.22 2.14
CA ASP A 91 6.65 3.23 1.36
C ASP A 91 6.26 3.19 -0.13
N HIS A 92 6.08 1.99 -0.69
CA HIS A 92 5.56 1.82 -2.04
C HIS A 92 4.12 2.36 -2.18
N LEU A 93 3.22 2.04 -1.25
CA LEU A 93 1.85 2.56 -1.25
C LEU A 93 1.82 4.09 -1.14
N LYS A 94 2.69 4.68 -0.30
CA LYS A 94 2.83 6.14 -0.20
C LYS A 94 3.33 6.77 -1.49
N ALA A 95 4.27 6.13 -2.19
CA ALA A 95 4.74 6.61 -3.49
C ALA A 95 3.60 6.64 -4.52
N GLN A 96 2.81 5.57 -4.62
CA GLN A 96 1.64 5.52 -5.49
C GLN A 96 0.58 6.57 -5.10
N MET A 97 0.36 6.82 -3.81
CA MET A 97 -0.55 7.88 -3.36
C MET A 97 -0.08 9.29 -3.74
N ARG A 98 1.23 9.54 -3.78
CA ARG A 98 1.79 10.82 -4.25
C ARG A 98 1.56 11.00 -5.74
N GLU A 99 1.83 9.97 -6.53
CA GLU A 99 1.53 9.98 -7.97
C GLU A 99 0.04 10.27 -8.22
N LEU A 100 -0.87 9.57 -7.53
CA LEU A 100 -2.31 9.84 -7.60
C LEU A 100 -2.68 11.27 -7.16
N HIS A 101 -1.92 11.87 -6.25
CA HIS A 101 -2.15 13.25 -5.84
C HIS A 101 -1.71 14.25 -6.90
N GLU A 102 -0.53 14.07 -7.49
CA GLU A 102 -0.01 14.90 -8.57
C GLU A 102 -0.97 14.89 -9.76
N VAL A 103 -1.48 13.71 -10.12
CA VAL A 103 -2.50 13.55 -11.17
C VAL A 103 -3.77 14.34 -10.86
N LEU A 104 -4.27 14.28 -9.62
CA LEU A 104 -5.45 15.07 -9.24
C LEU A 104 -5.20 16.57 -9.36
N GLU A 105 -4.01 17.04 -9.01
CA GLU A 105 -3.67 18.46 -9.14
C GLU A 105 -3.54 18.88 -10.60
N LEU A 106 -2.98 18.03 -11.47
CA LEU A 106 -2.97 18.24 -12.92
C LEU A 106 -4.38 18.34 -13.50
N ILE A 107 -5.27 17.41 -13.12
CA ILE A 107 -6.68 17.42 -13.54
C ILE A 107 -7.41 18.69 -13.08
N LYS A 108 -7.07 19.25 -11.93
CA LYS A 108 -7.70 20.48 -11.42
C LYS A 108 -7.13 21.73 -12.06
N ALA A 109 -5.84 21.73 -12.40
CA ALA A 109 -5.16 22.85 -13.04
C ALA A 109 -5.56 22.99 -14.51
N GLU A 110 -5.69 21.87 -15.22
CA GLU A 110 -6.20 21.81 -16.59
C GLU A 110 -7.73 21.76 -16.56
N ASN A 111 -8.37 22.92 -16.75
CA ASN A 111 -9.84 23.02 -16.87
C ASN A 111 -10.38 22.47 -18.22
N GLU A 112 -9.57 21.75 -19.00
CA GLU A 112 -9.92 21.26 -20.32
C GLU A 112 -10.24 19.75 -20.31
N GLU A 113 -11.42 19.38 -20.81
CA GLU A 113 -11.92 17.99 -20.84
C GLU A 113 -11.08 17.03 -21.73
N THR A 114 -10.19 17.60 -22.55
CA THR A 114 -9.41 16.95 -23.60
C THR A 114 -7.96 16.65 -23.23
N SER A 115 -7.49 16.95 -22.02
CA SER A 115 -6.08 16.70 -21.70
C SER A 115 -5.75 15.20 -21.56
N GLU A 116 -4.57 14.86 -22.07
CA GLU A 116 -3.94 13.55 -21.93
C GLU A 116 -3.25 13.49 -20.57
N ILE A 117 -3.54 12.44 -19.80
CA ILE A 117 -2.89 12.22 -18.49
C ILE A 117 -2.04 10.98 -18.58
N THR A 118 -0.76 11.17 -18.31
CA THR A 118 0.21 10.09 -18.19
C THR A 118 0.14 9.49 -16.79
N LEU A 119 -0.09 8.19 -16.71
CA LEU A 119 -0.13 7.42 -15.46
C LEU A 119 0.83 6.24 -15.53
N SER A 120 1.39 5.83 -14.40
CA SER A 120 2.16 4.59 -14.35
C SER A 120 1.28 3.38 -14.69
N PRO A 121 1.86 2.34 -15.32
CA PRO A 121 1.14 1.12 -15.70
C PRO A 121 0.37 0.47 -14.53
N ALA A 122 0.90 0.56 -13.32
CA ALA A 122 0.29 -0.01 -12.12
C ALA A 122 -1.06 0.67 -11.80
N ILE A 123 -1.11 1.99 -11.84
CA ILE A 123 -2.34 2.77 -11.59
C ILE A 123 -3.34 2.56 -12.72
N VAL A 124 -2.87 2.52 -13.97
CA VAL A 124 -3.73 2.24 -15.14
C VAL A 124 -4.44 0.89 -14.99
N GLN A 125 -3.72 -0.16 -14.56
CA GLN A 125 -4.33 -1.46 -14.31
C GLN A 125 -5.35 -1.43 -13.17
N GLU A 126 -5.09 -0.70 -12.09
CA GLU A 126 -6.04 -0.55 -10.98
C GLU A 126 -7.32 0.17 -11.42
N ILE A 127 -7.22 1.27 -12.17
CA ILE A 127 -8.37 1.98 -12.73
C ILE A 127 -9.16 1.07 -13.68
N LYS A 128 -8.48 0.28 -14.52
CA LYS A 128 -9.12 -0.70 -15.41
C LYS A 128 -9.90 -1.74 -14.61
N ARG A 129 -9.34 -2.26 -13.52
CA ARG A 129 -10.02 -3.22 -12.63
C ARG A 129 -11.26 -2.60 -11.99
N LEU A 130 -11.16 -1.36 -11.49
CA LEU A 130 -12.30 -0.64 -10.92
C LEU A 130 -13.43 -0.41 -11.94
N LYS A 131 -13.07 -0.06 -13.18
CA LYS A 131 -14.03 0.05 -14.28
C LYS A 131 -14.74 -1.28 -14.56
N SER A 132 -13.99 -2.39 -14.58
CA SER A 132 -14.56 -3.73 -14.81
C SER A 132 -15.42 -4.22 -13.63
N SER A 133 -15.05 -3.93 -12.38
CA SER A 133 -15.85 -4.31 -11.21
C SER A 133 -17.12 -3.47 -11.04
N GLY A 134 -17.16 -2.24 -11.58
CA GLY A 134 -18.36 -1.41 -11.69
C GLY A 134 -19.27 -1.76 -12.88
N GLY A 135 -18.94 -2.82 -13.64
CA GLY A 135 -19.63 -3.25 -14.85
C GLY A 135 -20.19 -4.68 -14.77
N VAL A 136 -20.63 -5.12 -13.59
CA VAL A 136 -21.53 -6.29 -13.47
C VAL A 136 -22.96 -5.75 -13.51
N GLY A 137 -23.51 -5.71 -14.72
CA GLY A 137 -24.85 -5.20 -15.00
C GLY A 137 -25.13 -5.10 -16.49
N ILE A 138 -24.94 -6.20 -17.22
CA ILE A 138 -25.73 -6.52 -18.41
C ILE A 138 -26.22 -7.96 -18.21
#